data_AF-A0A1F6AFX0-F1
#
_entry.id   AF-A0A1F6AFX0-F1
#
_cell.length_a   1.000
_cell.length_b   1.000
_cell.length_c   1.000
_cell.angle_alpha   90.00
_cell.angle_beta   90.00
_cell.angle_gamma   90.00
#
_symmetry.space_group_name_H-M   'P 1'
#
loop_
_entity.id
_entity.type
_entity.pdbx_description
1 polymer ?
#
loop_
_entity_poly.entity_id
_entity_poly.type
_entity_poly.pdbx_seq_one_letter_code
_entity_poly.pdbx_strand_id
1 'polypeptide(L)'
;MTSKQQNQKKSVTNFTNDNILESLRGVGGNVVKTSADTATKISSDVLTSLFGALPKSGELKANEPIDIRTEQEAVPVVARRPDILSPRTDIAELNLKQQIEAVRMELKGLAESLKNLHTEVEKTINEVPVEPGIYHVNFFARLRSFLKILREQIDDSRSWMAVSNTRKKKMGYWGMFKKHGTTFGLSGERAIATQAG
;
A
#
# COMPACT_ATOMS: atom_id res chain seq x y z
N MET A 1 4.72 35.39 56.02
CA MET A 1 3.96 35.72 54.79
C MET A 1 3.67 34.43 54.05
N THR A 2 2.53 33.82 54.33
CA THR A 2 2.10 32.51 53.83
C THR A 2 1.21 32.72 52.60
N SER A 3 1.75 32.46 51.40
CA SER A 3 0.99 32.52 50.15
C SER A 3 0.21 31.22 49.94
N LYS A 4 -1.12 31.34 49.90
CA LYS A 4 -2.06 30.28 49.52
C LYS A 4 -1.88 29.92 48.04
N GLN A 5 -1.51 28.69 47.73
CA GLN A 5 -1.69 28.12 46.39
C GLN A 5 -3.12 27.62 46.24
N GLN A 6 -3.86 28.23 45.32
CA GLN A 6 -5.20 27.80 44.92
C GLN A 6 -5.10 26.57 44.02
N ASN A 7 -5.79 25.51 44.43
CA ASN A 7 -5.91 24.24 43.74
C ASN A 7 -7.04 24.33 42.71
N GLN A 8 -6.71 24.35 41.41
CA GLN A 8 -7.70 24.30 40.33
C GLN A 8 -7.86 22.86 39.82
N LYS A 9 -9.00 22.25 40.14
CA LYS A 9 -9.50 20.98 39.60
C LYS A 9 -9.70 21.10 38.09
N LYS A 10 -8.94 20.38 37.28
CA LYS A 10 -9.22 20.20 35.84
C LYS A 10 -10.16 19.03 35.63
N SER A 11 -11.31 19.31 35.01
CA SER A 11 -12.26 18.31 34.49
C SER A 11 -11.60 17.50 33.37
N VAL A 12 -11.56 16.18 33.52
CA VAL A 12 -11.13 15.25 32.47
C VAL A 12 -12.32 15.01 31.56
N THR A 13 -12.39 15.72 30.43
CA THR A 13 -13.26 15.33 29.33
C THR A 13 -12.60 14.18 28.59
N ASN A 14 -13.09 12.96 28.82
CA ASN A 14 -12.76 11.80 28.01
C ASN A 14 -13.29 12.04 26.59
N PHE A 15 -12.40 12.43 25.68
CA PHE A 15 -12.68 12.34 24.24
C PHE A 15 -12.52 10.87 23.85
N THR A 16 -13.64 10.17 23.75
CA THR A 16 -13.70 8.87 23.09
C THR A 16 -13.36 9.11 21.63
N ASN A 17 -12.12 8.80 21.25
CA ASN A 17 -11.70 8.82 19.86
C ASN A 17 -12.26 7.55 19.21
N ASP A 18 -13.49 7.64 18.70
CA ASP A 18 -14.05 6.59 17.85
C ASP A 18 -13.27 6.59 16.53
N ASN A 19 -12.28 5.71 16.50
CA ASN A 19 -11.41 5.50 15.37
C ASN A 19 -12.25 4.86 14.25
N ILE A 20 -12.23 5.44 13.05
CA ILE A 20 -12.93 4.93 11.86
C ILE A 20 -12.49 3.48 11.53
N LEU A 21 -11.31 3.09 11.99
CA LEU A 21 -10.82 1.72 11.88
C LEU A 21 -11.53 0.75 12.83
N GLU A 22 -12.02 1.22 13.98
CA GLU A 22 -12.84 0.44 14.94
C GLU A 22 -14.22 0.13 14.34
N SER A 23 -14.82 1.10 13.63
CA SER A 23 -16.09 0.90 12.93
C SER A 23 -15.95 0.00 11.70
N LEU A 24 -14.82 0.04 10.98
CA LEU A 24 -14.53 -0.95 9.94
C LEU A 24 -14.22 -2.35 10.50
N ARG A 25 -13.57 -2.44 11.67
CA ARG A 25 -13.27 -3.71 12.33
C ARG A 25 -14.53 -4.43 12.82
N GLY A 26 -15.55 -3.67 13.22
CA GLY A 26 -16.88 -4.20 13.55
C GLY A 26 -17.65 -4.80 12.35
N VAL A 27 -17.25 -4.50 11.11
CA VAL A 27 -17.91 -4.99 9.88
C VAL A 27 -17.30 -6.30 9.35
N GLY A 28 -16.13 -6.69 9.85
CA GLY A 28 -15.35 -7.84 9.33
C GLY A 28 -15.83 -9.24 9.74
N GLY A 29 -17.04 -9.39 10.28
CA GLY A 29 -17.48 -10.64 10.91
C GLY A 29 -18.72 -11.33 10.34
N ASN A 30 -19.50 -10.70 9.44
CA ASN A 30 -20.69 -11.33 8.83
C ASN A 30 -21.22 -10.51 7.63
N VAL A 31 -20.64 -10.66 6.43
CA VAL A 31 -21.19 -10.13 5.18
C VAL A 31 -21.21 -11.22 4.12
N VAL A 32 -22.17 -12.15 4.23
CA VAL A 32 -22.50 -13.08 3.13
C VAL A 32 -24.00 -13.09 2.80
N LYS A 33 -24.92 -12.51 3.59
CA LYS A 33 -26.37 -12.62 3.32
C LYS A 33 -27.25 -11.42 3.68
N THR A 34 -26.89 -10.22 3.26
CA THR A 34 -27.82 -9.06 3.35
C THR A 34 -27.57 -8.07 2.23
N SER A 35 -28.14 -8.33 1.05
CA SER A 35 -27.93 -7.56 -0.18
C SER A 35 -29.17 -6.81 -0.69
N ALA A 36 -30.15 -6.53 0.16
CA ALA A 36 -31.29 -5.67 -0.20
C ALA A 36 -31.48 -4.50 0.78
N ASP A 37 -31.41 -4.75 2.09
CA ASP A 37 -31.72 -3.74 3.11
C ASP A 37 -30.55 -2.80 3.47
N THR A 38 -29.33 -3.07 2.97
CA THR A 38 -28.15 -2.22 3.26
C THR A 38 -27.97 -1.13 2.21
N ALA A 39 -28.46 -1.36 0.98
CA ALA A 39 -28.54 -0.32 -0.05
C ALA A 39 -29.59 0.76 0.29
N THR A 40 -30.68 0.38 0.98
CA THR A 40 -31.72 1.31 1.43
C THR A 40 -31.33 2.11 2.67
N LYS A 41 -30.30 1.68 3.43
CA LYS A 41 -29.81 2.36 4.64
C LYS A 41 -28.66 3.35 4.40
N ILE A 42 -28.09 3.38 3.20
CA ILE A 42 -27.18 4.46 2.80
C ILE A 42 -28.07 5.66 2.50
N SER A 43 -28.13 6.61 3.45
CA SER A 43 -28.94 7.82 3.29
C SER A 43 -28.45 8.61 2.07
N SER A 44 -29.40 9.17 1.33
CA SER A 44 -29.13 9.97 0.14
C SER A 44 -28.14 11.09 0.42
N ASP A 45 -28.13 11.68 1.62
CA ASP A 45 -27.24 12.78 2.01
C ASP A 45 -25.74 12.42 1.95
N VAL A 46 -25.37 11.17 2.23
CA VAL A 46 -23.96 10.72 2.14
C VAL A 46 -23.54 10.54 0.69
N LEU A 47 -24.41 10.02 -0.16
CA LEU A 47 -24.14 9.90 -1.59
C LEU A 47 -24.15 11.29 -2.26
N THR A 48 -25.00 12.21 -1.80
CA THR A 48 -25.14 13.56 -2.34
C THR A 48 -23.93 14.44 -1.98
N SER A 49 -23.34 14.24 -0.80
CA SER A 49 -22.10 14.92 -0.41
C SER A 49 -20.86 14.37 -1.12
N LEU A 50 -20.88 13.08 -1.52
CA LEU A 50 -19.79 12.46 -2.26
C LEU A 50 -19.82 12.75 -3.77
N PHE A 51 -21.01 12.77 -4.38
CA PHE A 51 -21.18 12.93 -5.83
C PHE A 51 -21.72 14.29 -6.27
N GLY A 52 -22.03 15.18 -5.33
CA GLY A 52 -22.72 16.44 -5.61
C GLY A 52 -24.22 16.21 -5.85
N ALA A 53 -25.02 17.25 -5.59
CA ALA A 53 -26.46 17.22 -5.78
C ALA A 53 -26.83 16.88 -7.23
N LEU A 54 -27.33 15.66 -7.46
CA LEU A 54 -28.11 15.36 -8.65
C LEU A 54 -29.36 16.25 -8.63
N PRO A 55 -29.72 16.93 -9.73
CA PRO A 55 -30.93 17.75 -9.76
C PRO A 55 -32.11 16.84 -9.40
N LYS A 56 -32.87 17.23 -8.37
CA LYS A 56 -34.16 16.61 -8.06
C LYS A 56 -35.01 16.67 -9.33
N SER A 57 -35.18 15.53 -9.98
CA SER A 57 -36.18 15.37 -11.04
C SER A 57 -37.55 15.42 -10.39
N GLY A 58 -38.11 16.63 -10.26
CA GLY A 58 -39.53 16.82 -9.97
C GLY A 58 -40.32 16.61 -11.27
N GLU A 59 -41.39 15.82 -11.21
CA GLU A 59 -42.32 15.65 -12.34
C GLU A 59 -42.93 17.00 -12.72
N LEU A 60 -42.59 17.47 -13.92
CA LEU A 60 -43.23 18.63 -14.55
C LEU A 60 -44.60 18.18 -15.08
N LYS A 61 -45.69 18.69 -14.49
CA LYS A 61 -47.02 18.58 -15.10
C LYS A 61 -47.22 19.74 -16.08
N ALA A 62 -47.75 19.42 -17.27
CA ALA A 62 -47.96 20.40 -18.32
C ALA A 62 -48.93 21.51 -17.88
N ASN A 63 -48.58 22.76 -18.20
CA ASN A 63 -49.33 24.02 -17.98
C ASN A 63 -49.24 24.70 -16.61
N GLU A 64 -48.20 24.45 -15.81
CA GLU A 64 -47.90 25.27 -14.63
C GLU A 64 -46.86 26.35 -14.97
N PRO A 65 -47.10 27.65 -14.68
CA PRO A 65 -46.13 28.70 -14.96
C PRO A 65 -44.92 28.57 -14.03
N ILE A 66 -43.74 28.47 -14.62
CA ILE A 66 -42.47 28.44 -13.90
C ILE A 66 -42.14 29.85 -13.43
N ASP A 67 -42.35 30.13 -12.14
CA ASP A 67 -41.82 31.34 -11.51
C ASP A 67 -40.30 31.16 -11.28
N ILE A 68 -39.49 31.63 -12.23
CA ILE A 68 -38.04 31.79 -12.05
C ILE A 68 -37.81 33.09 -11.27
N ARG A 69 -38.30 33.15 -10.03
CA ARG A 69 -37.78 34.10 -9.07
C ARG A 69 -36.47 33.53 -8.57
N THR A 70 -35.39 34.17 -8.98
CA THR A 70 -34.06 34.04 -8.37
C THR A 70 -34.15 34.54 -6.93
N GLU A 71 -34.75 33.75 -6.04
CA GLU A 71 -34.40 33.78 -4.63
C GLU A 71 -33.02 33.10 -4.53
N GLN A 72 -31.99 33.90 -4.84
CA GLN A 72 -30.71 33.75 -4.19
C GLN A 72 -30.94 34.01 -2.71
N GLU A 73 -31.51 33.03 -2.00
CA GLU A 73 -31.12 32.85 -0.61
C GLU A 73 -29.61 32.67 -0.68
N ALA A 74 -28.90 33.71 -0.25
CA ALA A 74 -27.47 33.71 -0.07
C ALA A 74 -27.17 32.62 0.97
N VAL A 75 -27.03 31.37 0.50
CA VAL A 75 -26.28 30.36 1.21
C VAL A 75 -24.93 31.05 1.43
N PRO A 76 -24.55 31.35 2.69
CA PRO A 76 -23.25 31.97 2.91
C PRO A 76 -22.26 31.05 2.22
N VAL A 77 -21.53 31.59 1.24
CA VAL A 77 -20.40 30.91 0.66
C VAL A 77 -19.46 30.71 1.83
N VAL A 78 -19.58 29.56 2.48
CA VAL A 78 -18.65 29.13 3.52
C VAL A 78 -17.34 29.14 2.79
N ALA A 79 -16.52 30.15 3.07
CA ALA A 79 -15.20 30.28 2.51
C ALA A 79 -14.58 28.90 2.63
N ARG A 80 -14.36 28.22 1.50
CA ARG A 80 -13.75 26.90 1.48
C ARG A 80 -12.44 27.10 2.21
N ARG A 81 -12.38 26.61 3.46
CA ARG A 81 -11.13 26.63 4.21
C ARG A 81 -10.11 25.99 3.27
N PRO A 82 -8.97 26.65 2.96
CA PRO A 82 -7.93 25.97 2.24
C PRO A 82 -7.65 24.70 3.05
N ASP A 83 -7.83 23.54 2.43
CA ASP A 83 -7.58 22.26 3.07
C ASP A 83 -6.18 22.34 3.68
N ILE A 84 -6.12 22.38 5.01
CA ILE A 84 -4.86 22.28 5.73
C ILE A 84 -4.39 20.87 5.40
N LEU A 85 -3.44 20.76 4.47
CA LEU A 85 -2.78 19.49 4.15
C LEU A 85 -2.44 18.83 5.48
N SER A 86 -3.08 17.69 5.75
CA SER A 86 -3.01 17.08 7.05
C SER A 86 -1.60 16.54 7.28
N PRO A 87 -0.87 16.97 8.34
CA PRO A 87 0.48 16.48 8.65
C PRO A 87 0.52 14.98 8.95
N ARG A 88 -0.62 14.31 9.10
CA ARG A 88 -0.71 12.84 9.26
C ARG A 88 -0.12 12.06 8.09
N THR A 89 -0.20 12.59 6.87
CA THR A 89 0.34 11.91 5.68
C THR A 89 1.87 11.85 5.73
N ASP A 90 2.52 12.97 6.05
CA ASP A 90 3.97 13.07 6.14
C ASP A 90 4.58 12.12 7.18
N ILE A 91 3.93 11.98 8.35
CA ILE A 91 4.43 11.09 9.42
C ILE A 91 4.33 9.62 8.98
N ALA A 92 3.23 9.24 8.33
CA ALA A 92 3.05 7.88 7.81
C ALA A 92 4.06 7.56 6.70
N GLU A 93 4.30 8.50 5.78
CA GLU A 93 5.30 8.36 4.72
C GLU A 93 6.73 8.28 5.26
N LEU A 94 7.05 9.04 6.31
CA LEU A 94 8.37 9.03 6.94
C LEU A 94 8.64 7.70 7.64
N ASN A 95 7.65 7.16 8.37
CA ASN A 95 7.73 5.82 8.97
C ASN A 95 7.91 4.73 7.91
N LEU A 96 7.21 4.83 6.77
CA LEU A 96 7.32 3.88 5.67
C LEU A 96 8.71 3.92 5.02
N LYS A 97 9.26 5.11 4.79
CA LYS A 97 10.63 5.27 4.26
C LYS A 97 11.66 4.64 5.20
N GLN A 98 11.54 4.87 6.50
CA GLN A 98 12.44 4.27 7.49
C GLN A 98 12.36 2.73 7.48
N GLN A 99 11.15 2.17 7.41
CA GLN A 99 10.98 0.71 7.31
C GLN A 99 11.61 0.14 6.04
N ILE A 100 11.45 0.81 4.89
CA ILE A 100 12.09 0.39 3.64
C ILE A 100 13.62 0.42 3.76
N GLU A 101 14.19 1.48 4.34
CA GLU A 101 15.64 1.57 4.52
C GLU A 101 16.16 0.51 5.50
N ALA A 102 15.44 0.21 6.58
CA ALA A 102 15.79 -0.87 7.50
C ALA A 102 15.87 -2.22 6.76
N VAL A 103 14.82 -2.56 5.99
CA VAL A 103 14.79 -3.79 5.17
C VAL A 103 15.92 -3.79 4.14
N ARG A 104 16.25 -2.66 3.53
CA ARG A 104 17.39 -2.56 2.58
C ARG A 104 18.73 -2.85 3.26
N MET A 105 18.95 -2.36 4.47
CA MET A 105 20.16 -2.64 5.22
C MET A 105 20.27 -4.13 5.58
N GLU A 106 19.18 -4.75 6.03
CA GLU A 106 19.13 -6.19 6.30
C GLU A 106 19.44 -7.02 5.04
N LEU A 107 18.84 -6.66 3.89
CA LEU A 107 19.12 -7.33 2.62
C LEU A 107 20.59 -7.19 2.18
N LYS A 108 21.24 -6.05 2.46
CA LYS A 108 22.67 -5.87 2.20
C LYS A 108 23.51 -6.79 3.09
N GLY A 109 23.22 -6.84 4.40
CA GLY A 109 23.91 -7.75 5.33
C GLY A 109 23.74 -9.22 4.95
N LEU A 110 22.54 -9.61 4.48
CA LEU A 110 22.30 -10.95 3.96
C LEU A 110 23.14 -11.26 2.72
N ALA A 111 23.27 -10.30 1.78
CA ALA A 111 24.11 -10.47 0.60
C ALA A 111 25.59 -10.66 0.96
N GLU A 112 26.10 -9.90 1.94
CA GLU A 112 27.47 -10.06 2.46
C GLU A 112 27.66 -11.42 3.13
N SER A 113 26.68 -11.87 3.92
CA SER A 113 26.71 -13.17 4.59
C SER A 113 26.75 -14.33 3.58
N LEU A 114 25.98 -14.24 2.49
CA LEU A 114 26.01 -15.22 1.39
C LEU A 114 27.37 -15.25 0.68
N LYS A 115 28.01 -14.09 0.50
CA LYS A 115 29.36 -14.00 -0.09
C LYS A 115 30.40 -14.67 0.81
N ASN A 116 30.35 -14.42 2.12
CA ASN A 116 31.26 -15.05 3.08
C ASN A 116 31.06 -16.57 3.10
N LEU A 117 29.81 -17.03 3.16
CA LEU A 117 29.48 -18.45 3.07
C LEU A 117 30.06 -19.09 1.79
N HIS A 118 29.93 -18.43 0.64
CA HIS A 118 30.51 -18.91 -0.60
C HIS A 118 32.03 -19.13 -0.48
N THR A 119 32.76 -18.17 0.09
CA THR A 119 34.22 -18.31 0.28
C THR A 119 34.60 -19.43 1.24
N GLU A 120 33.82 -19.65 2.31
CA GLU A 120 34.06 -20.74 3.27
C GLU A 120 33.80 -22.10 2.63
N VAL A 121 32.73 -22.22 1.84
CA VAL A 121 32.41 -23.44 1.09
C VAL A 121 33.51 -23.73 0.07
N GLU A 122 34.02 -22.73 -0.66
CA GLU A 122 35.14 -22.93 -1.58
C GLU A 122 36.40 -23.42 -0.86
N LYS A 123 36.76 -22.83 0.27
CA LYS A 123 37.88 -23.31 1.09
C LYS A 123 37.68 -24.76 1.51
N THR A 124 36.48 -25.09 1.99
CA THR A 124 36.11 -26.43 2.45
C THR A 124 36.15 -27.47 1.33
N ILE A 125 35.83 -27.09 0.09
CA ILE A 125 35.92 -27.97 -1.09
C ILE A 125 37.38 -28.20 -1.50
N ASN A 126 38.22 -27.17 -1.40
CA ASN A 126 39.62 -27.23 -1.80
C ASN A 126 40.52 -27.88 -0.75
N GLU A 127 40.08 -27.94 0.51
CA GLU A 127 40.78 -28.63 1.58
C GLU A 127 40.62 -30.16 1.41
N VAL A 128 41.70 -30.82 0.95
CA VAL A 128 41.75 -32.27 0.81
C VAL A 128 42.17 -32.88 2.16
N PRO A 129 41.33 -33.69 2.83
CA PRO A 129 41.72 -34.35 4.07
C PRO A 129 42.81 -35.39 3.80
N VAL A 130 43.91 -35.33 4.56
CA VAL A 130 45.06 -36.26 4.43
C VAL A 130 44.65 -37.70 4.82
N GLU A 131 43.76 -37.84 5.81
CA GLU A 131 43.21 -39.12 6.28
C GLU A 131 41.69 -39.00 6.51
N PRO A 132 40.86 -39.18 5.47
CA PRO A 132 39.42 -39.00 5.58
C PRO A 132 38.77 -40.13 6.40
N GLY A 133 38.34 -39.80 7.63
CA GLY A 133 37.48 -40.65 8.46
C GLY A 133 35.96 -40.44 8.26
N ILE A 134 35.14 -41.27 8.91
CA ILE A 134 33.66 -41.22 8.89
C ILE A 134 33.12 -39.83 9.27
N TYR A 135 33.81 -39.12 10.16
CA TYR A 135 33.47 -37.75 10.55
C TYR A 135 33.39 -36.80 9.34
N HIS A 136 34.38 -36.83 8.45
CA HIS A 136 34.42 -35.97 7.26
C HIS A 136 33.24 -36.27 6.34
N VAL A 137 32.92 -37.56 6.13
CA VAL A 137 31.77 -37.98 5.31
C VAL A 137 30.47 -37.40 5.86
N ASN A 138 30.24 -37.52 7.17
CA ASN A 138 29.04 -36.98 7.81
C ASN A 138 28.98 -35.46 7.76
N PHE A 139 30.14 -34.78 7.94
CA PHE A 139 30.25 -33.34 7.82
C PHE A 139 29.86 -32.87 6.40
N PHE A 140 30.48 -33.41 5.35
CA PHE A 140 30.18 -33.05 3.97
C PHE A 140 28.75 -33.42 3.56
N ALA A 141 28.22 -34.55 4.02
CA ALA A 141 26.83 -34.94 3.77
C ALA A 141 25.84 -33.92 4.37
N ARG A 142 26.13 -33.44 5.58
CA ARG A 142 25.30 -32.43 6.26
C ARG A 142 25.45 -31.05 5.63
N LEU A 143 26.67 -30.65 5.27
CA LEU A 143 26.90 -29.42 4.54
C LEU A 143 26.15 -29.41 3.20
N ARG A 144 26.21 -30.52 2.46
CA ARG A 144 25.46 -30.69 1.21
C ARG A 144 23.96 -30.54 1.40
N SER A 145 23.37 -31.11 2.45
CA SER A 145 21.92 -31.01 2.66
C SER A 145 21.49 -29.58 2.96
N PHE A 146 22.26 -28.84 3.76
CA PHE A 146 22.02 -27.41 4.01
C PHE A 146 22.16 -26.56 2.74
N LEU A 147 23.23 -26.75 1.97
CA LEU A 147 23.46 -25.99 0.74
C LEU A 147 22.40 -26.30 -0.33
N LYS A 148 21.85 -27.52 -0.36
CA LYS A 148 20.75 -27.86 -1.27
C LYS A 148 19.50 -27.03 -0.99
N ILE A 149 19.09 -26.95 0.27
CA ILE A 149 17.92 -26.16 0.67
C ILE A 149 18.16 -24.68 0.41
N LEU A 150 19.35 -24.17 0.77
CA LEU A 150 19.71 -22.79 0.53
C LEU A 150 19.65 -22.43 -0.97
N ARG A 151 20.15 -23.31 -1.84
CA ARG A 151 20.10 -23.12 -3.29
C ARG A 151 18.66 -22.98 -3.79
N GLU A 152 17.77 -23.84 -3.34
CA GLU A 152 16.34 -23.79 -3.71
C GLU A 152 15.71 -22.45 -3.30
N GLN A 153 15.95 -22.00 -2.06
CA GLN A 153 15.46 -20.70 -1.59
C GLN A 153 16.01 -19.51 -2.38
N ILE A 154 17.28 -19.58 -2.80
CA ILE A 154 17.90 -18.56 -3.65
C ILE A 154 17.24 -18.54 -5.03
N ASP A 155 17.04 -19.70 -5.65
CA ASP A 155 16.45 -19.80 -6.98
C ASP A 155 14.99 -19.30 -6.99
N ASP A 156 14.20 -19.64 -5.97
CA ASP A 156 12.83 -19.13 -5.78
C ASP A 156 12.82 -17.60 -5.62
N SER A 157 13.72 -17.08 -4.78
CA SER A 157 13.86 -15.63 -4.56
C SER A 157 14.25 -14.90 -5.86
N ARG A 158 15.15 -15.48 -6.65
CA ARG A 158 15.55 -14.95 -7.97
C ARG A 158 14.38 -14.93 -8.95
N SER A 159 13.60 -16.01 -9.00
CA SER A 159 12.40 -16.10 -9.82
C SER A 159 11.38 -15.02 -9.45
N TRP A 160 11.07 -14.89 -8.16
CA TRP A 160 10.16 -13.87 -7.66
C TRP A 160 10.63 -12.44 -8.01
N MET A 161 11.92 -12.14 -7.82
CA MET A 161 12.50 -10.84 -8.20
C MET A 161 12.41 -10.58 -9.70
N ALA A 162 12.66 -11.60 -10.54
CA ALA A 162 12.57 -11.48 -12.00
C ALA A 162 11.13 -11.16 -12.45
N VAL A 163 10.14 -11.85 -11.87
CA VAL A 163 8.72 -11.60 -12.13
C VAL A 163 8.31 -10.19 -11.67
N SER A 164 8.71 -9.80 -10.46
CA SER A 164 8.43 -8.47 -9.90
C SER A 164 9.01 -7.36 -10.77
N ASN A 165 10.27 -7.48 -11.19
CA ASN A 165 10.93 -6.52 -12.07
C ASN A 165 10.27 -6.45 -13.46
N THR A 166 9.87 -7.60 -14.02
CA THR A 166 9.15 -7.65 -15.29
C THR A 166 7.79 -6.97 -15.20
N ARG A 167 7.04 -7.22 -14.12
CA ARG A 167 5.76 -6.55 -13.86
C ARG A 167 5.95 -5.03 -13.73
N LYS A 168 6.99 -4.59 -13.01
CA LYS A 168 7.33 -3.17 -12.89
C LYS A 168 7.61 -2.52 -14.25
N LYS A 169 8.37 -3.17 -15.13
CA LYS A 169 8.61 -2.70 -16.50
C LYS A 169 7.32 -2.58 -17.31
N LYS A 170 6.45 -3.60 -17.26
CA LYS A 170 5.14 -3.57 -17.93
C LYS A 170 4.26 -2.42 -17.40
N MET A 171 4.22 -2.18 -16.09
CA MET A 171 3.49 -1.04 -15.53
C MET A 171 4.04 0.30 -16.00
N GLY A 172 5.36 0.45 -16.10
CA GLY A 172 5.99 1.63 -16.69
C GLY A 172 5.58 1.84 -18.15
N TYR A 173 5.59 0.76 -18.95
CA TYR A 173 5.11 0.79 -20.33
C TYR A 173 3.65 1.27 -20.42
N TRP A 174 2.74 0.68 -19.64
CA TRP A 174 1.33 1.09 -19.62
C TRP A 174 1.13 2.52 -19.12
N GLY A 175 1.97 2.99 -18.19
CA GLY A 175 1.98 4.38 -17.76
C GLY A 175 2.32 5.34 -18.90
N MET A 176 3.32 5.01 -19.72
CA MET A 176 3.69 5.81 -20.89
C MET A 176 2.65 5.72 -22.01
N PHE A 177 2.08 4.53 -22.25
CA PHE A 177 1.00 4.35 -23.20
C PHE A 177 -0.24 5.18 -22.84
N LYS A 178 -0.62 5.24 -21.55
CA LYS A 178 -1.73 6.11 -21.10
C LYS A 178 -1.46 7.60 -21.34
N LYS A 179 -0.20 8.05 -21.25
CA LYS A 179 0.18 9.46 -21.44
C LYS A 179 0.25 9.88 -22.90
N HIS A 180 0.80 9.02 -23.76
CA HIS A 180 1.14 9.34 -25.15
C HIS A 180 0.24 8.65 -26.17
N GLY A 181 -0.68 7.79 -25.72
CA GLY A 181 -1.68 7.12 -26.55
C GLY A 181 -1.09 6.17 -27.59
N THR A 182 -1.83 6.03 -28.69
CA THR A 182 -1.50 5.12 -29.79
C THR A 182 -0.19 5.48 -30.50
N THR A 183 0.21 6.75 -30.53
CA THR A 183 1.50 7.19 -31.08
C THR A 183 2.69 6.54 -30.38
N PHE A 184 2.61 6.33 -29.07
CA PHE A 184 3.66 5.64 -28.32
C PHE A 184 3.67 4.13 -28.58
N GLY A 185 2.48 3.50 -28.60
CA GLY A 185 2.35 2.06 -28.84
C GLY A 185 2.68 1.62 -30.28
N LEU A 186 2.38 2.46 -31.27
CA LEU A 186 2.60 2.19 -32.70
C LEU A 186 3.93 2.73 -33.23
N SER A 187 4.78 3.30 -32.37
CA SER A 187 6.14 3.67 -32.80
C SER A 187 6.86 2.43 -33.33
N GLY A 188 7.32 2.47 -34.58
CA GLY A 188 7.82 1.29 -35.31
C GLY A 188 8.96 0.56 -34.58
N GLU A 189 9.72 1.29 -33.78
CA GLU A 189 10.77 0.80 -32.89
C GLU A 189 10.23 -0.05 -31.70
N ARG A 190 9.02 0.24 -31.20
CA ARG A 190 8.38 -0.55 -30.13
C ARG A 190 7.46 -1.63 -30.63
N ALA A 191 6.81 -1.44 -31.77
CA ALA A 191 5.95 -2.46 -32.38
C ALA A 191 6.73 -3.77 -32.57
N ILE A 192 7.98 -3.68 -33.04
CA ILE A 192 8.90 -4.81 -33.19
C ILE A 192 9.24 -5.43 -31.82
N ALA A 193 9.50 -4.62 -30.80
CA ALA A 193 9.85 -5.07 -29.45
C ALA A 193 8.68 -5.74 -28.70
N THR A 194 7.43 -5.35 -28.99
CA THR A 194 6.23 -6.00 -28.42
C THR A 194 5.79 -7.23 -29.19
N GLN A 195 6.15 -7.33 -30.47
CA GLN A 195 5.80 -8.46 -31.34
C GLN A 195 6.76 -9.64 -31.19
N ALA A 196 8.01 -9.41 -30.80
CA ALA A 196 9.05 -10.43 -30.65
C ALA A 196 9.14 -11.04 -29.23
N GLY A 197 8.18 -10.77 -28.34
CA GLY A 197 8.21 -11.14 -26.92
C GLY A 197 7.15 -12.14 -26.51
#